data_AF-A0A7R9DF01-F1
#
_entry.id   AF-A0A7R9DF01-F1
#
_cell.length_a   1.000
_cell.length_b   1.000
_cell.length_c   1.000
_cell.angle_alpha   90.00
_cell.angle_beta   90.00
_cell.angle_gamma   90.00
#
_symmetry.space_group_name_H-M   'P 1'
#
loop_
_entity.id
_entity.type
_entity.pdbx_description
1 polymer ?
#
loop_
_entity_poly.entity_id
_entity_poly.type
_entity_poly.pdbx_seq_one_letter_code
_entity_poly.pdbx_strand_id
1 'polypeptide(L)'
;MLPWLNTRFGNLDNPAYIPNYFLPLTDRMTFSQRLSNTVFKIGLAAVFYYYSDYSSQQIARRYLGENLPSLLDLTRNSNLILVNSHFTINQPRPLVQGVVEVGGLHIKSPGKIEEVI
;
A
#
# COMPACT_ATOMS: atom_id res chain seq x y z
N MET A 1 1.12 -2.88 -3.13
CA MET A 1 0.75 -2.14 -1.89
C MET A 1 0.52 -0.67 -2.21
N LEU A 2 -0.50 -0.05 -1.61
CA LEU A 2 -0.87 1.35 -1.88
C LEU A 2 0.14 2.36 -1.31
N PRO A 3 0.33 3.54 -1.93
CA PRO A 3 1.41 4.47 -1.59
C PRO A 3 1.43 4.94 -0.12
N TRP A 4 0.26 5.16 0.49
CA TRP A 4 0.11 5.65 1.87
C TRP A 4 0.34 4.61 2.97
N LEU A 5 0.49 3.33 2.61
CA LEU A 5 0.78 2.26 3.57
C LEU A 5 2.27 2.08 3.84
N ASN A 6 3.13 2.43 2.87
CA ASN A 6 4.57 2.18 2.98
C ASN A 6 5.19 2.80 4.25
N THR A 7 4.89 4.07 4.52
CA THR A 7 5.47 4.81 5.66
C THR A 7 4.99 4.29 7.02
N ARG A 8 3.86 3.57 7.08
CA ARG A 8 3.33 3.00 8.33
C ARG A 8 4.15 1.81 8.83
N PHE A 9 4.66 1.02 7.89
CA PHE A 9 5.45 -0.18 8.16
C PHE A 9 6.95 0.04 7.99
N GLY A 10 7.40 1.30 7.90
CA GLY A 10 8.81 1.62 7.68
C GLY A 10 9.34 1.18 6.31
N ASN A 11 8.45 0.90 5.35
CA ASN A 11 8.85 0.43 4.04
C ASN A 11 9.39 1.59 3.18
N LEU A 12 10.56 1.36 2.55
CA LEU A 12 11.15 2.33 1.62
C LEU A 12 10.30 2.44 0.36
N ASP A 13 9.90 3.66 0.02
CA ASP A 13 9.05 3.94 -1.14
C ASP A 13 9.57 5.19 -1.85
N ASN A 14 10.70 5.06 -2.56
CA ASN A 14 11.34 6.20 -3.20
C ASN A 14 10.69 6.50 -4.56
N PRO A 15 10.05 7.67 -4.74
CA PRO A 15 9.36 8.01 -5.99
C PRO A 15 10.30 8.26 -7.18
N ALA A 16 11.62 8.23 -6.98
CA ALA A 16 12.59 8.33 -8.07
C ALA A 16 12.63 7.07 -8.95
N TYR A 17 12.31 5.90 -8.40
CA TYR A 17 12.34 4.62 -9.12
C TYR A 17 11.12 3.74 -8.88
N ILE A 18 10.30 4.05 -7.86
CA ILE A 18 9.01 3.39 -7.64
C ILE A 18 7.92 4.29 -8.21
N PRO A 19 7.30 3.93 -9.35
CA PRO A 19 6.19 4.70 -9.89
C PRO A 19 4.94 4.51 -9.02
N ASN A 20 4.11 5.54 -9.00
CA ASN A 20 2.82 5.49 -8.34
C ASN A 20 1.87 4.59 -9.13
N TYR A 21 1.20 3.68 -8.43
CA TYR A 21 0.27 2.72 -9.01
C TYR A 21 -0.84 3.35 -9.88
N PHE A 22 -1.22 4.60 -9.60
CA PHE A 22 -2.28 5.32 -10.31
C PHE A 22 -1.81 6.10 -11.54
N LEU A 23 -0.49 6.14 -11.80
CA LEU A 23 0.08 6.81 -12.96
C LEU A 23 0.58 5.76 -13.97
N PRO A 24 0.49 6.01 -15.29
CA PRO A 24 1.03 5.13 -16.32
C PRO A 24 2.56 5.31 -16.43
N LEU A 25 3.28 5.10 -15.31
CA LEU A 25 4.73 5.23 -15.19
C LEU A 25 5.38 3.88 -14.93
N THR A 26 6.63 3.75 -15.34
CA THR A 26 7.46 2.56 -15.10
C THR A 26 8.62 2.89 -14.16
N ASP A 27 9.47 1.91 -13.88
CA ASP A 27 10.77 2.10 -13.21
C ASP A 27 11.72 3.01 -13.99
N ARG A 28 11.47 3.22 -15.29
CA ARG A 28 12.23 4.11 -16.17
C ARG A 28 11.50 5.44 -16.36
N MET A 29 11.84 6.41 -15.51
CA MET A 29 11.29 7.77 -15.56
C MET A 29 12.33 8.82 -15.97
N THR A 30 11.90 9.86 -16.67
CA THR A 30 12.65 11.11 -16.82
C THR A 30 12.61 11.92 -15.51
N PHE A 31 13.40 12.99 -15.43
CA PHE A 31 13.35 13.88 -14.26
C PHE A 31 11.96 14.49 -14.02
N SER A 32 11.30 14.96 -15.08
CA SER A 32 9.95 15.53 -14.97
C SER A 32 8.93 14.49 -14.53
N GLN A 33 9.01 13.25 -15.04
CA GLN A 33 8.16 12.15 -14.60
C GLN A 33 8.38 11.80 -13.12
N ARG A 34 9.64 11.76 -12.65
CA ARG A 34 9.95 11.55 -11.23
C ARG A 34 9.37 12.66 -10.35
N LEU A 35 9.44 13.92 -10.80
CA LEU A 35 8.87 15.04 -10.08
C LEU A 35 7.35 14.93 -9.98
N SER A 36 6.67 14.69 -11.10
CA SER A 36 5.22 14.46 -11.13
C SER A 36 4.82 13.27 -10.25
N ASN A 37 5.55 12.16 -10.31
CA ASN A 37 5.34 10.98 -9.47
C ASN A 37 5.43 11.31 -7.98
N THR A 38 6.43 12.11 -7.60
CA THR A 38 6.66 12.55 -6.21
C THR A 38 5.52 13.43 -5.72
N VAL A 39 5.14 14.45 -6.50
CA VAL A 39 4.04 15.37 -6.16
C VAL A 39 2.73 14.58 -6.02
N PHE A 40 2.45 13.68 -6.95
CA PHE A 40 1.24 12.85 -6.93
C PHE A 40 1.20 11.92 -5.71
N LYS A 41 2.34 11.31 -5.37
CA LYS A 41 2.47 10.49 -4.16
C LYS A 41 2.14 11.29 -2.89
N ILE A 42 2.72 12.49 -2.74
CA ILE A 42 2.48 13.35 -1.57
C ILE A 42 1.00 13.75 -1.51
N GLY A 43 0.43 14.17 -2.65
CA GLY A 43 -0.97 14.55 -2.77
C GLY A 43 -1.91 13.40 -2.36
N LEU A 44 -1.68 12.19 -2.87
CA LEU A 44 -2.49 11.02 -2.50
C LEU A 44 -2.39 10.67 -1.02
N ALA A 45 -1.21 10.77 -0.41
CA ALA A 45 -1.05 10.54 1.02
C ALA A 45 -1.85 11.56 1.84
N ALA A 46 -1.83 12.84 1.45
CA ALA A 46 -2.63 13.87 2.09
C ALA A 46 -4.14 13.62 1.92
N VAL A 47 -4.59 13.33 0.70
CA VAL A 47 -6.00 12.99 0.41
C VAL A 47 -6.44 11.80 1.26
N PHE A 48 -5.66 10.73 1.30
CA PHE A 48 -5.99 9.55 2.11
C PHE A 48 -6.08 9.89 3.60
N TYR A 49 -5.16 10.71 4.11
CA TYR A 49 -5.20 11.14 5.50
C TYR A 49 -6.49 11.91 5.85
N TYR A 50 -6.85 12.93 5.05
CA TYR A 50 -8.01 13.77 5.32
C TYR A 50 -9.34 13.05 5.11
N TYR A 51 -9.46 12.25 4.04
CA TYR A 51 -10.73 11.61 3.68
C TYR A 51 -10.91 10.22 4.29
N SER A 52 -9.85 9.56 4.77
CA SER A 52 -9.93 8.21 5.35
C SER A 52 -9.44 8.14 6.78
N ASP A 53 -8.16 8.45 7.06
CA ASP A 53 -7.60 8.25 8.40
C ASP A 53 -8.31 9.09 9.47
N TYR A 54 -8.58 10.36 9.16
CA TYR A 54 -9.22 11.28 10.10
C TYR A 54 -10.61 10.78 10.55
N SER A 55 -11.43 10.34 9.59
CA SER A 55 -12.75 9.78 9.90
C SER A 55 -12.63 8.44 10.62
N SER A 56 -11.72 7.57 10.17
CA SER A 56 -11.48 6.25 10.78
C SER A 56 -11.04 6.35 12.23
N GLN A 57 -10.20 7.32 12.58
CA GLN A 57 -9.77 7.57 13.95
C GLN A 57 -10.94 7.96 14.86
N GLN A 58 -11.84 8.85 14.38
CA GLN A 58 -13.00 9.27 15.16
C GLN A 58 -13.98 8.12 15.39
N ILE A 59 -14.24 7.33 14.35
CA ILE A 59 -15.08 6.13 14.44
C ILE A 59 -14.44 5.14 15.42
N ALA A 60 -13.14 4.88 15.29
CA ALA A 60 -12.43 3.96 16.17
C ALA A 60 -12.50 4.39 17.64
N ARG A 61 -12.32 5.67 17.96
CA ARG A 61 -12.48 6.18 19.34
C ARG A 61 -13.91 6.06 19.85
N ARG A 62 -14.90 6.35 19.01
CA ARG A 62 -16.31 6.24 19.37
C ARG A 62 -16.71 4.83 19.80
N TYR A 63 -16.17 3.80 19.15
CA TYR A 63 -16.56 2.40 19.38
C TYR A 63 -15.58 1.60 20.24
N LEU A 64 -14.29 1.96 20.23
CA LEU A 64 -13.22 1.24 20.96
C LEU A 64 -12.72 2.02 22.19
N GLY A 65 -13.20 3.25 22.40
CA GLY A 65 -12.89 4.11 23.54
C GLY A 65 -11.98 5.30 23.19
N GLU A 66 -12.19 6.42 23.89
CA GLU A 66 -11.43 7.67 23.67
C GLU A 66 -9.92 7.54 23.96
N ASN A 67 -9.56 6.59 24.83
CA ASN A 67 -8.17 6.28 25.17
C ASN A 67 -7.44 5.48 24.08
N LEU A 68 -8.10 5.16 22.95
CA LEU A 68 -7.47 4.45 21.84
C LEU A 68 -6.29 5.29 21.28
N PRO A 69 -5.08 4.71 21.15
CA PRO A 69 -3.97 5.36 20.49
C PRO A 69 -4.31 5.69 19.03
N SER A 70 -3.45 6.48 18.36
CA SER A 70 -3.69 6.76 16.95
C SER A 70 -3.63 5.46 16.14
N LEU A 71 -4.47 5.34 15.11
CA LEU A 71 -4.44 4.21 14.19
C LEU A 71 -3.05 4.08 13.52
N LEU A 72 -2.34 5.20 13.35
CA LEU A 72 -0.97 5.22 12.88
C LEU A 72 -0.02 4.52 13.86
N ASP A 73 -0.12 4.81 15.16
CA ASP A 73 0.72 4.17 16.18
C ASP A 73 0.42 2.68 16.30
N LEU A 74 -0.84 2.28 16.18
CA LEU A 74 -1.21 0.86 16.09
C LEU A 74 -0.55 0.19 14.89
N THR A 75 -0.59 0.82 13.71
CA THR A 75 0.04 0.25 12.51
C THR A 75 1.56 0.19 12.60
N ARG A 76 2.21 1.12 13.30
CA ARG A 76 3.66 1.13 13.53
C ARG A 76 4.11 0.02 14.49
N ASN A 77 3.26 -0.38 15.42
CA ASN A 77 3.52 -1.48 16.36
C ASN A 77 3.18 -2.87 15.79
N SER A 78 2.69 -2.94 14.55
CA SER A 78 2.40 -4.22 13.88
C SER A 78 3.67 -4.83 13.32
N ASN A 79 3.99 -6.06 13.76
CA ASN A 79 5.19 -6.79 13.30
C ASN A 79 5.06 -7.37 11.88
N LEU A 80 3.83 -7.58 11.40
CA LEU A 80 3.56 -8.25 10.14
C LEU A 80 2.34 -7.63 9.45
N ILE A 81 2.46 -7.42 8.14
CA ILE A 81 1.35 -7.16 7.23
C ILE A 81 1.40 -8.13 6.05
N LEU A 82 0.28 -8.79 5.83
CA LEU A 82 0.03 -9.59 4.66
C LEU A 82 -0.62 -8.72 3.59
N VAL A 83 0.04 -8.54 2.46
CA VAL A 83 -0.49 -7.75 1.35
C VAL A 83 -0.86 -8.64 0.18
N ASN A 84 -2.08 -8.45 -0.33
CA ASN A 84 -2.53 -9.11 -1.55
C ASN A 84 -1.92 -8.43 -2.79
N SER A 85 -0.59 -8.52 -2.92
CA SER A 85 0.17 -8.11 -4.10
C SER A 85 1.22 -9.17 -4.42
N HIS A 86 1.84 -9.06 -5.59
CA HIS A 86 2.93 -9.92 -6.02
C HIS A 86 3.86 -9.15 -6.98
N PHE A 87 5.17 -9.32 -6.84
CA PHE A 87 6.22 -8.71 -7.67
C PHE A 87 6.23 -9.14 -9.14
N THR A 88 5.47 -10.17 -9.53
CA THR A 88 5.31 -10.55 -10.95
C THR A 88 4.26 -9.68 -11.65
N ILE A 89 3.28 -9.19 -10.89
CA ILE A 89 2.20 -8.33 -11.42
C ILE A 89 2.57 -6.86 -11.27
N ASN A 90 3.23 -6.53 -10.16
CA ASN A 90 3.75 -5.18 -9.90
C ASN A 90 5.25 -5.14 -10.18
N GLN A 91 5.89 -3.97 -10.19
CA GLN A 91 7.34 -3.93 -10.29
C GLN A 91 8.02 -4.50 -9.04
N PRO A 92 9.18 -5.17 -9.18
CA PRO A 92 9.98 -5.58 -8.04
C PRO A 92 10.45 -4.34 -7.29
N ARG A 93 10.33 -4.37 -5.96
CA ARG A 93 10.75 -3.27 -5.09
C ARG A 93 11.24 -3.83 -3.75
N PRO A 94 12.13 -3.12 -3.05
CA PRO A 94 12.56 -3.53 -1.72
C PRO A 94 11.36 -3.50 -0.76
N LEU A 95 11.23 -4.57 0.02
CA LEU A 95 10.24 -4.70 1.10
C LEU A 95 10.97 -4.95 2.42
N VAL A 96 10.51 -4.33 3.50
CA VAL A 96 10.94 -4.70 4.86
C VAL A 96 10.41 -6.09 5.23
N GLN A 97 11.09 -6.78 6.15
CA GLN A 97 10.73 -8.15 6.54
C GLN A 97 9.29 -8.31 7.05
N GLY A 98 8.73 -7.27 7.68
CA GLY A 98 7.34 -7.29 8.16
C GLY A 98 6.29 -7.19 7.05
N VAL A 99 6.67 -7.00 5.79
CA VAL A 99 5.74 -6.94 4.66
C VAL A 99 5.86 -8.20 3.83
N VAL A 100 4.82 -9.03 3.85
CA VAL A 100 4.77 -10.30 3.11
C VAL A 100 3.71 -10.24 2.02
N GLU A 101 4.14 -10.48 0.77
CA GLU A 101 3.28 -10.56 -0.39
C GLU A 101 2.58 -11.92 -0.47
N VAL A 102 1.25 -11.91 -0.39
CA VAL A 102 0.37 -13.09 -0.47
C VAL A 102 -0.68 -12.88 -1.58
N GLY A 103 -0.20 -12.68 -2.80
CA GLY A 103 -1.06 -12.49 -3.97
C GLY A 103 -2.04 -13.65 -4.18
N GLY A 104 -3.31 -13.32 -4.39
CA GLY A 104 -4.36 -14.31 -4.64
C GLY A 104 -4.93 -14.98 -3.39
N LEU A 105 -4.66 -14.46 -2.18
CA LEU A 105 -5.18 -15.02 -0.92
C LEU A 105 -6.71 -15.23 -0.90
N HIS A 106 -7.45 -14.40 -1.65
CA HIS A 106 -8.90 -14.46 -1.74
C HIS A 106 -9.42 -15.32 -2.91
N ILE A 107 -8.54 -15.83 -3.77
CA ILE A 107 -8.91 -16.62 -4.94
C ILE A 107 -9.14 -18.06 -4.47
N LYS A 108 -10.36 -18.58 -4.71
CA LYS A 108 -10.65 -20.00 -4.49
C LYS A 108 -9.87 -20.83 -5.51
N SER A 109 -9.48 -22.05 -5.13
CA SER A 109 -8.84 -22.99 -6.05
C SER A 109 -9.65 -23.04 -7.36
N PRO A 110 -9.00 -22.88 -8.52
CA PRO A 110 -9.71 -23.01 -9.78
C PRO A 110 -10.41 -24.37 -9.80
N GLY A 111 -11.67 -24.38 -10.26
CA GLY A 111 -12.36 -25.63 -10.56
C GLY A 111 -11.54 -26.44 -11.56
N LYS A 112 -11.77 -27.76 -11.63
CA LYS A 112 -11.11 -28.60 -12.62
C LYS A 112 -11.32 -27.97 -14.01
N ILE A 113 -10.22 -27.63 -14.67
CA ILE A 113 -10.27 -27.17 -16.05
C ILE A 113 -10.59 -28.42 -16.88
N GLU A 114 -11.75 -28.46 -17.52
CA GLU A 114 -12.05 -29.50 -18.50
C GLU A 114 -11.09 -29.30 -19.68
N GLU A 115 -10.31 -30.32 -20.00
CA GLU A 115 -9.44 -30.31 -21.17
C GLU A 115 -10.33 -30.20 -22.41
N VAL A 116 -10.24 -29.05 -23.10
CA VAL A 116 -10.83 -28.90 -24.43
C VAL A 116 -9.90 -29.62 -25.40
N ILE A 117 -10.33 -30.82 -25.79
CA ILE A 117 -9.72 -31.66 -26.84
C ILE A 117 -9.95 -30.99 -28.21
#